data_AF-A0A520VPC0-F1
#
_entry.id   AF-A0A520VPC0-F1
#
_cell.length_a   1.000
_cell.length_b   1.000
_cell.length_c   1.000
_cell.angle_alpha   90.00
_cell.angle_beta   90.00
_cell.angle_gamma   90.00
#
_symmetry.space_group_name_H-M   'P 1'
#
loop_
_entity.id
_entity.type
_entity.pdbx_description
1 polymer ?
#
loop_
_entity_poly.entity_id
_entity_poly.type
_entity_poly.pdbx_seq_one_letter_code
_entity_poly.pdbx_strand_id
1 'polypeptide(L)'
;MRNDELIILRREGMYCPLGGFYIDPILPVENAVISHGHADHARNGHKKILCSNRSEKIIRHRVKFESIQSLNFQESLRIGDINLTMYPASHVLGAAQILLETKGRRWLYTGDFRLAEDSSCDAFEPIKTDVLVMESTFGLPIFRWRDELEVFKEIFDIWENCKQTKMNLVLYCYSLGKSQRILHGMKKYFGTSAFPGNIKVHPSISAINNIYKHHGIDFPDHSTFSLHKEVEGSALILLPPSVKGTKMVDKCKPCIEAVVSGWMAVRGNRRRETGCKGFVLSDHADWTELNRLVELTEAKNVVTVHGKSNVFRKYIEESGVGTSDLTFANSN
;
A
#
# COMPACT_ATOMS: atom_id res chain seq x y z
N MET A 1 -7.07 -19.66 -26.41
CA MET A 1 -7.51 -18.93 -25.20
C MET A 1 -9.02 -19.06 -25.12
N ARG A 2 -9.60 -19.35 -23.95
CA ARG A 2 -11.06 -19.19 -23.80
C ARG A 2 -11.36 -17.73 -24.17
N ASN A 3 -12.35 -17.48 -25.02
CA ASN A 3 -12.67 -16.14 -25.57
C ASN A 3 -13.12 -15.11 -24.50
N ASP A 4 -12.94 -15.43 -23.21
CA ASP A 4 -13.61 -14.80 -22.09
C ASP A 4 -12.69 -14.25 -21.00
N GLU A 5 -11.39 -14.51 -21.05
CA GLU A 5 -10.42 -13.98 -20.09
C GLU A 5 -9.90 -12.62 -20.53
N LEU A 6 -10.18 -11.57 -19.75
CA LEU A 6 -9.64 -10.22 -20.00
C LEU A 6 -8.20 -10.07 -19.50
N ILE A 7 -7.81 -10.89 -18.53
CA ILE A 7 -6.48 -10.89 -17.93
C ILE A 7 -5.94 -12.32 -17.99
N ILE A 8 -4.73 -12.46 -18.53
CA ILE A 8 -3.94 -13.71 -18.53
C ILE A 8 -2.59 -13.46 -17.88
N LEU A 9 -1.88 -14.52 -17.49
CA LEU A 9 -0.51 -14.40 -17.00
C LEU A 9 0.51 -14.61 -18.11
N ARG A 10 1.54 -13.77 -18.08
CA ARG A 10 2.78 -13.92 -18.83
C ARG A 10 3.95 -13.79 -17.86
N ARG A 11 5.17 -13.99 -18.36
CA ARG A 11 6.40 -13.85 -17.58
C ARG A 11 6.52 -12.47 -16.93
N GLU A 12 6.06 -11.42 -17.61
CA GLU A 12 6.11 -10.04 -17.16
C GLU A 12 5.02 -9.70 -16.14
N GLY A 13 3.97 -10.53 -16.00
CA GLY A 13 2.87 -10.31 -15.08
C GLY A 13 1.49 -10.48 -15.74
N MET A 14 0.50 -9.80 -15.18
CA MET A 14 -0.87 -9.78 -15.70
C MET A 14 -0.92 -9.00 -17.00
N TYR A 15 -1.49 -9.60 -18.04
CA TYR A 15 -1.56 -9.04 -19.39
C TYR A 15 -3.01 -9.01 -19.87
N CYS A 16 -3.42 -7.89 -20.44
CA CYS A 16 -4.71 -7.76 -21.11
C CYS A 16 -4.53 -7.89 -22.63
N PRO A 17 -4.90 -9.02 -23.26
CA PRO A 17 -4.67 -9.22 -24.69
C PRO A 17 -5.44 -8.26 -25.58
N LEU A 18 -6.67 -7.90 -25.21
CA LEU A 18 -7.53 -7.00 -25.99
C LEU A 18 -7.08 -5.54 -25.92
N GLY A 19 -6.40 -5.15 -24.83
CA GLY A 19 -5.86 -3.80 -24.65
C GLY A 19 -4.38 -3.66 -24.98
N GLY A 20 -3.63 -4.76 -25.09
CA GLY A 20 -2.20 -4.72 -25.39
C GLY A 20 -1.33 -4.10 -24.29
N PHE A 21 -1.75 -4.23 -23.02
CA PHE A 21 -1.04 -3.67 -21.86
C PHE A 21 -0.90 -4.69 -20.73
N TYR A 22 0.08 -4.46 -19.87
CA TYR A 22 0.27 -5.21 -18.63
C TYR A 22 -0.24 -4.41 -17.43
N ILE A 23 -0.71 -5.10 -16.40
CA ILE A 23 -1.13 -4.51 -15.13
C ILE A 23 -0.11 -4.89 -14.06
N ASP A 24 0.46 -3.88 -13.40
CA ASP A 24 1.55 -4.02 -12.42
C ASP A 24 2.65 -5.03 -12.84
N PRO A 25 3.26 -4.85 -14.02
CA PRO A 25 4.25 -5.77 -14.53
C PRO A 25 5.52 -5.80 -13.66
N ILE A 26 6.04 -7.01 -13.43
CA ILE A 26 7.26 -7.25 -12.66
C ILE A 26 8.55 -7.11 -13.49
N LEU A 27 8.43 -7.02 -14.81
CA LEU A 27 9.51 -6.83 -15.78
C LEU A 27 9.22 -5.66 -16.74
N PRO A 28 10.23 -5.05 -17.38
CA PRO A 28 10.05 -4.00 -18.39
C PRO A 28 9.10 -4.41 -19.52
N VAL A 29 8.20 -3.50 -19.92
CA VAL A 29 7.20 -3.72 -20.98
C VAL A 29 6.93 -2.43 -21.76
N GLU A 30 6.28 -2.55 -22.92
CA GLU A 30 5.88 -1.41 -23.75
C GLU A 30 4.79 -0.55 -23.06
N ASN A 31 3.68 -1.18 -22.64
CA ASN A 31 2.54 -0.50 -22.02
C ASN A 31 2.27 -1.10 -20.63
N ALA A 32 2.46 -0.30 -19.58
CA ALA A 32 2.19 -0.68 -18.20
C ALA A 32 1.05 0.17 -17.63
N VAL A 33 0.03 -0.47 -17.06
CA VAL A 33 -0.97 0.15 -16.20
C VAL A 33 -0.55 -0.12 -14.76
N ILE A 34 -0.32 0.95 -14.01
CA ILE A 34 0.23 0.89 -12.65
C ILE A 34 -0.85 1.28 -11.65
N SER A 35 -1.19 0.37 -10.73
CA SER A 35 -2.20 0.59 -9.70
C SER A 35 -1.73 1.61 -8.66
N HIS A 36 -0.47 1.54 -8.23
CA HIS A 36 0.09 2.44 -7.22
C HIS A 36 1.62 2.44 -7.20
N GLY A 37 2.20 3.32 -6.36
CA GLY A 37 3.62 3.65 -6.39
C GLY A 37 4.57 2.76 -5.60
N HIS A 38 4.15 1.65 -4.98
CA HIS A 38 5.11 0.77 -4.29
C HIS A 38 6.01 0.02 -5.28
N ALA A 39 7.20 -0.39 -4.82
CA ALA A 39 8.27 -0.87 -5.71
C ALA A 39 8.02 -2.28 -6.27
N ASP A 40 7.11 -3.02 -5.68
CA ASP A 40 6.63 -4.32 -6.13
C ASP A 40 5.60 -4.22 -7.26
N HIS A 41 4.98 -3.05 -7.44
CA HIS A 41 4.00 -2.75 -8.51
C HIS A 41 4.56 -1.78 -9.56
N ALA A 42 5.10 -0.64 -9.13
CA ALA A 42 5.74 0.35 -9.99
C ALA A 42 7.24 0.04 -10.12
N ARG A 43 7.64 -0.58 -11.24
CA ARG A 43 9.03 -0.93 -11.52
C ARG A 43 9.65 -0.08 -12.63
N ASN A 44 10.98 -0.11 -12.71
CA ASN A 44 11.73 0.64 -13.72
C ASN A 44 11.69 -0.06 -15.09
N GLY A 45 11.77 0.74 -16.15
CA GLY A 45 12.04 0.26 -17.51
C GLY A 45 10.81 0.10 -18.41
N HIS A 46 9.61 0.43 -17.93
CA HIS A 46 8.43 0.49 -18.79
C HIS A 46 8.51 1.70 -19.72
N LYS A 47 8.14 1.54 -21.00
CA LYS A 47 8.17 2.69 -21.93
C LYS A 47 7.03 3.65 -21.66
N LYS A 48 5.79 3.15 -21.67
CA LYS A 48 4.57 3.93 -21.45
C LYS A 48 3.90 3.47 -20.17
N ILE A 49 3.62 4.43 -19.28
CA ILE A 49 2.87 4.20 -18.05
C ILE A 49 1.50 4.86 -18.15
N LEU A 50 0.46 4.12 -17.76
CA LEU A 50 -0.86 4.65 -17.44
C LEU A 50 -1.09 4.50 -15.94
N CYS A 51 -1.48 5.57 -15.26
CA CYS A 51 -1.76 5.54 -13.81
C CYS A 51 -2.89 6.51 -13.44
N SER A 52 -3.27 6.55 -12.16
CA SER A 52 -4.15 7.60 -11.68
C SER A 52 -3.42 8.96 -11.67
N ASN A 53 -4.14 10.05 -11.92
CA ASN A 53 -3.59 11.41 -11.85
C ASN A 53 -2.97 11.71 -10.48
N ARG A 54 -3.55 11.15 -9.42
CA ARG A 54 -3.09 11.33 -8.04
C ARG A 54 -1.82 10.57 -7.71
N SER A 55 -1.56 9.43 -8.37
CA SER A 55 -0.32 8.67 -8.18
C SER A 55 0.83 9.13 -9.09
N GLU A 56 0.55 9.95 -10.12
CA GLU A 56 1.53 10.33 -11.15
C GLU A 56 2.83 10.90 -10.55
N LYS A 57 2.73 11.81 -9.58
CA LYS A 57 3.91 12.41 -8.92
C LYS A 57 4.72 11.39 -8.12
N ILE A 58 4.05 10.44 -7.46
CA ILE A 58 4.71 9.35 -6.73
C ILE A 58 5.43 8.43 -7.72
N ILE A 59 4.80 8.08 -8.83
CA ILE A 59 5.38 7.22 -9.88
C ILE A 59 6.59 7.91 -10.51
N ARG A 60 6.46 9.17 -10.94
CA ARG A 60 7.58 10.00 -11.44
C ARG A 60 8.78 10.06 -10.50
N HIS A 61 8.51 10.13 -9.19
CA HIS A 61 9.57 10.18 -8.19
C HIS A 61 10.33 8.86 -8.05
N ARG A 62 9.69 7.72 -8.38
CA ARG A 62 10.18 6.38 -8.01
C ARG A 62 10.62 5.53 -9.18
N VAL A 63 10.08 5.76 -10.38
CA VAL A 63 10.36 4.93 -11.57
C VAL A 63 10.75 5.76 -12.78
N LYS A 64 11.59 5.16 -13.62
CA LYS A 64 11.99 5.69 -14.93
C LYS A 64 11.14 5.08 -16.04
N PHE A 65 10.68 5.94 -16.95
CA PHE A 65 9.86 5.61 -18.12
C PHE A 65 10.13 6.61 -19.26
N GLU A 66 9.64 6.31 -20.46
CA GLU A 66 9.73 7.24 -21.60
C GLU A 66 8.55 8.22 -21.63
N SER A 67 7.34 7.74 -21.34
CA SER A 67 6.14 8.56 -21.27
C SER A 67 5.15 8.06 -20.21
N ILE A 68 4.32 8.98 -19.72
CA ILE A 68 3.28 8.69 -18.74
C ILE A 68 2.01 9.44 -19.13
N GLN A 69 0.89 8.74 -19.08
CA GLN A 69 -0.45 9.27 -19.16
C GLN A 69 -1.12 9.02 -17.81
N SER A 70 -1.96 9.94 -17.37
CA SER A 70 -2.73 9.77 -16.15
C SER A 70 -4.22 9.99 -16.39
N LEU A 71 -5.06 9.34 -15.59
CA LEU A 71 -6.52 9.46 -15.63
C LEU A 71 -7.03 9.96 -14.28
N ASN A 72 -8.04 10.83 -14.30
CA ASN A 72 -8.80 11.08 -13.08
C ASN A 72 -9.54 9.81 -12.67
N PHE A 73 -9.83 9.67 -11.37
CA PHE A 73 -10.72 8.58 -10.96
C PHE A 73 -12.08 8.71 -11.66
N GLN A 74 -12.66 7.57 -12.00
CA GLN A 74 -13.93 7.46 -12.74
C GLN A 74 -13.90 7.98 -14.19
N GLU A 75 -12.75 8.46 -14.68
CA GLU A 75 -12.53 8.76 -16.09
C GLU A 75 -12.25 7.47 -16.86
N SER A 76 -12.96 7.26 -17.98
CA SER A 76 -12.82 6.06 -18.80
C SER A 76 -11.93 6.32 -20.03
N LEU A 77 -10.93 5.46 -20.22
CA LEU A 77 -10.06 5.46 -21.38
C LEU A 77 -10.32 4.20 -22.22
N ARG A 78 -10.66 4.39 -23.50
CA ARG A 78 -10.80 3.28 -24.43
C ARG A 78 -9.43 2.88 -25.00
N ILE A 79 -9.06 1.61 -24.81
CA ILE A 79 -7.83 1.00 -25.34
C ILE A 79 -8.23 -0.25 -26.13
N GLY A 80 -8.23 -0.16 -27.46
CA GLY A 80 -8.78 -1.21 -28.33
C GLY A 80 -10.25 -1.47 -28.03
N ASP A 81 -10.56 -2.70 -27.63
CA ASP A 81 -11.91 -3.15 -27.27
C ASP A 81 -12.21 -3.09 -25.76
N ILE A 82 -11.30 -2.52 -24.97
CA ILE A 82 -11.42 -2.38 -23.51
C ILE A 82 -11.72 -0.92 -23.15
N ASN A 83 -12.70 -0.71 -22.29
CA ASN A 83 -12.81 0.52 -21.50
C ASN A 83 -12.10 0.30 -20.17
N LEU A 84 -11.09 1.12 -19.88
CA LEU A 84 -10.34 1.11 -18.64
C LEU A 84 -10.74 2.30 -17.78
N THR A 85 -11.15 2.05 -16.55
CA THR A 85 -11.51 3.09 -15.58
C THR A 85 -10.78 2.80 -14.26
N MET A 86 -10.25 3.84 -13.61
CA MET A 86 -9.58 3.71 -12.31
C MET A 86 -10.47 4.22 -11.18
N TYR A 87 -10.46 3.50 -10.05
CA TYR A 87 -11.21 3.85 -8.83
C TYR A 87 -10.28 3.83 -7.62
N PRO A 88 -10.53 4.63 -6.57
CA PRO A 88 -9.70 4.62 -5.36
C PRO A 88 -9.58 3.24 -4.68
N ALA A 89 -8.38 2.88 -4.22
CA ALA A 89 -8.09 1.63 -3.49
C ALA A 89 -7.73 1.83 -2.00
N SER A 90 -7.66 3.07 -1.50
CA SER A 90 -7.38 3.37 -0.08
C SER A 90 -6.16 2.66 0.53
N HIS A 91 -5.10 2.52 -0.27
CA HIS A 91 -3.84 1.90 0.15
C HIS A 91 -2.73 2.94 0.39
N VAL A 92 -2.43 3.74 -0.63
CA VAL A 92 -1.52 4.90 -0.59
C VAL A 92 -2.08 6.00 -1.47
N LEU A 93 -1.49 7.19 -1.46
CA LEU A 93 -1.94 8.32 -2.27
C LEU A 93 -2.08 7.94 -3.75
N GLY A 94 -3.30 8.08 -4.28
CA GLY A 94 -3.63 7.75 -5.67
C GLY A 94 -3.65 6.26 -6.00
N ALA A 95 -3.58 5.35 -5.01
CA ALA A 95 -3.72 3.93 -5.28
C ALA A 95 -5.08 3.63 -5.92
N ALA A 96 -5.05 2.79 -6.96
CA ALA A 96 -6.18 2.59 -7.86
C ALA A 96 -6.53 1.12 -8.04
N GLN A 97 -7.82 0.81 -7.91
CA GLN A 97 -8.45 -0.33 -8.54
C GLN A 97 -8.58 -0.05 -10.04
N ILE A 98 -8.40 -1.06 -10.88
CA ILE A 98 -8.44 -0.97 -12.33
C ILE A 98 -9.61 -1.81 -12.83
N LEU A 99 -10.68 -1.13 -13.28
CA LEU A 99 -11.84 -1.75 -13.89
C LEU A 99 -11.61 -1.86 -15.40
N LEU A 100 -11.76 -3.08 -15.93
CA LEU A 100 -11.75 -3.37 -17.36
C LEU A 100 -13.13 -3.83 -17.80
N GLU A 101 -13.67 -3.17 -18.82
CA GLU A 101 -14.99 -3.50 -19.36
C GLU A 101 -14.95 -3.76 -20.86
N THR A 102 -15.62 -4.83 -21.30
CA THR A 102 -15.82 -5.11 -22.73
C THR A 102 -17.03 -6.02 -22.94
N LYS A 103 -17.82 -5.77 -23.99
CA LYS A 103 -18.96 -6.61 -24.40
C LYS A 103 -19.86 -7.07 -23.22
N GLY A 104 -20.12 -6.16 -22.28
CA GLY A 104 -20.96 -6.43 -21.10
C GLY A 104 -20.30 -7.21 -19.96
N ARG A 105 -18.98 -7.40 -19.97
CA ARG A 105 -18.19 -8.07 -18.93
C ARG A 105 -17.36 -7.09 -18.17
N ARG A 106 -17.20 -7.32 -16.87
CA ARG A 106 -16.48 -6.44 -15.93
C ARG A 106 -15.45 -7.24 -15.15
N TRP A 107 -14.19 -6.86 -15.27
CA TRP A 107 -13.08 -7.40 -14.48
C TRP A 107 -12.48 -6.27 -13.65
N LEU A 108 -12.37 -6.48 -12.34
CA LEU A 108 -11.81 -5.50 -11.44
C LEU A 108 -10.50 -6.05 -10.86
N TYR A 109 -9.39 -5.39 -11.12
CA TYR A 109 -8.14 -5.63 -10.42
C TYR A 109 -8.00 -4.64 -9.25
N THR A 110 -7.79 -5.11 -8.03
CA THR A 110 -7.80 -4.22 -6.86
C THR A 110 -6.51 -3.42 -6.69
N GLY A 111 -5.38 -3.92 -7.21
CA GLY A 111 -4.07 -3.56 -6.64
C GLY A 111 -3.99 -4.01 -5.18
N ASP A 112 -3.14 -3.33 -4.42
CA ASP A 112 -3.21 -3.39 -2.96
C ASP A 112 -4.29 -2.42 -2.48
N PHE A 113 -5.04 -2.82 -1.45
CA PHE A 113 -6.18 -2.03 -1.00
C PHE A 113 -6.41 -2.14 0.50
N ARG A 114 -7.22 -1.22 1.02
CA ARG A 114 -7.86 -1.34 2.34
C ARG A 114 -9.30 -0.83 2.27
N LEU A 115 -10.19 -1.28 3.15
CA LEU A 115 -11.56 -0.77 3.21
C LEU A 115 -11.72 0.31 4.28
N ALA A 116 -11.00 0.17 5.40
CA ALA A 116 -11.05 1.14 6.47
C ALA A 116 -10.52 2.50 6.01
N GLU A 117 -11.19 3.56 6.44
CA GLU A 117 -10.84 4.92 6.11
C GLU A 117 -9.37 5.24 6.48
N ASP A 118 -8.70 5.92 5.56
CA ASP A 118 -7.37 6.48 5.77
C ASP A 118 -7.34 7.87 5.17
N SER A 119 -7.34 8.86 6.05
CA SER A 119 -7.32 10.27 5.65
C SER A 119 -5.97 10.73 5.09
N SER A 120 -4.97 9.84 5.00
CA SER A 120 -3.75 10.06 4.21
C SER A 120 -3.89 9.64 2.74
N CYS A 121 -4.98 8.99 2.33
CA CYS A 121 -5.21 8.63 0.93
C CYS A 121 -6.70 8.72 0.54
N ASP A 122 -7.01 8.26 -0.67
CA ASP A 122 -8.34 8.33 -1.25
C ASP A 122 -9.22 7.20 -0.70
N ALA A 123 -10.43 7.52 -0.24
CA ALA A 123 -11.35 6.54 0.34
C ALA A 123 -11.76 5.47 -0.68
N PHE A 124 -11.81 4.21 -0.25
CA PHE A 124 -12.08 3.07 -1.11
C PHE A 124 -13.48 3.15 -1.74
N GLU A 125 -13.58 2.85 -3.03
CA GLU A 125 -14.88 2.80 -3.74
C GLU A 125 -15.21 1.35 -4.15
N PRO A 126 -16.23 0.71 -3.58
CA PRO A 126 -16.59 -0.66 -3.96
C PRO A 126 -17.28 -0.70 -5.34
N ILE A 127 -16.75 -1.54 -6.24
CA ILE A 127 -17.27 -1.66 -7.60
C ILE A 127 -17.82 -3.07 -7.82
N LYS A 128 -19.10 -3.16 -8.20
CA LYS A 128 -19.69 -4.43 -8.63
C LYS A 128 -18.96 -4.98 -9.86
N THR A 129 -18.67 -6.26 -9.93
CA THR A 129 -17.90 -6.85 -11.04
C THR A 129 -18.30 -8.30 -11.29
N ASP A 130 -18.01 -8.84 -12.47
CA ASP A 130 -18.22 -10.28 -12.74
C ASP A 130 -17.05 -11.09 -12.19
N VAL A 131 -15.83 -10.60 -12.44
CA VAL A 131 -14.57 -11.19 -11.99
C VAL A 131 -13.80 -10.19 -11.15
N LEU A 132 -13.42 -10.60 -9.95
CA LEU A 132 -12.57 -9.84 -9.03
C LEU A 132 -11.17 -10.46 -9.01
N VAL A 133 -10.15 -9.69 -9.37
CA VAL A 133 -8.73 -10.05 -9.20
C VAL A 133 -8.18 -9.24 -8.03
N MET A 134 -7.98 -9.88 -6.88
CA MET A 134 -7.66 -9.18 -5.64
C MET A 134 -6.38 -9.67 -4.96
N GLU A 135 -5.71 -8.77 -4.22
CA GLU A 135 -4.59 -9.16 -3.35
C GLU A 135 -5.05 -10.11 -2.23
N SER A 136 -4.09 -10.83 -1.63
CA SER A 136 -4.32 -11.77 -0.53
C SER A 136 -3.17 -11.76 0.48
N THR A 137 -2.50 -10.61 0.64
CA THR A 137 -1.30 -10.45 1.47
C THR A 137 -1.53 -10.97 2.88
N PHE A 138 -2.69 -10.64 3.44
CA PHE A 138 -3.14 -11.06 4.77
C PHE A 138 -4.35 -12.01 4.72
N GLY A 139 -4.38 -12.89 3.71
CA GLY A 139 -5.41 -13.93 3.50
C GLY A 139 -5.37 -15.10 4.51
N LEU A 140 -5.04 -14.86 5.78
CA LEU A 140 -5.15 -15.86 6.85
C LEU A 140 -6.00 -15.29 8.01
N PRO A 141 -6.88 -16.09 8.65
CA PRO A 141 -7.78 -15.62 9.72
C PRO A 141 -7.12 -14.98 10.95
N ILE A 142 -5.81 -15.21 11.14
CA ILE A 142 -5.01 -14.59 12.22
C ILE A 142 -4.79 -13.10 12.00
N PHE A 143 -4.86 -12.63 10.76
CA PHE A 143 -4.74 -11.22 10.44
C PHE A 143 -6.11 -10.57 10.57
N ARG A 144 -6.33 -9.98 11.74
CA ARG A 144 -7.48 -9.13 12.01
C ARG A 144 -6.97 -7.84 12.62
N TRP A 145 -7.20 -6.73 11.95
CA TRP A 145 -6.72 -5.44 12.42
C TRP A 145 -7.57 -4.98 13.59
N ARG A 146 -6.88 -4.50 14.63
CA ARG A 146 -7.52 -3.71 15.68
C ARG A 146 -7.84 -2.33 15.12
N ASP A 147 -8.66 -1.57 15.84
CA ASP A 147 -8.81 -0.15 15.58
C ASP A 147 -7.42 0.50 15.57
N GLU A 148 -7.13 1.24 14.49
CA GLU A 148 -5.85 1.92 14.31
C GLU A 148 -5.60 2.96 15.41
N LEU A 149 -6.66 3.56 15.97
CA LEU A 149 -6.54 4.53 17.04
C LEU A 149 -5.93 3.90 18.30
N GLU A 150 -6.21 2.62 18.57
CA GLU A 150 -5.57 1.90 19.67
C GLU A 150 -4.08 1.69 19.42
N VAL A 151 -3.69 1.36 18.18
CA VAL A 151 -2.28 1.17 17.81
C VAL A 151 -1.53 2.49 17.87
N PHE A 152 -2.14 3.59 17.39
CA PHE A 152 -1.58 4.93 17.51
C PHE A 152 -1.43 5.35 18.97
N LYS A 153 -2.44 5.09 19.80
CA LYS A 153 -2.36 5.33 21.25
C LYS A 153 -1.16 4.61 21.86
N GLU A 154 -0.97 3.32 21.57
CA GLU A 154 0.18 2.55 22.09
C GLU A 154 1.52 3.15 21.66
N ILE A 155 1.64 3.60 20.41
CA ILE A 155 2.85 4.25 19.89
C ILE A 155 3.10 5.58 20.63
N PHE A 156 2.08 6.42 20.76
CA PHE A 156 2.22 7.77 21.30
C PHE A 156 2.35 7.80 22.82
N ASP A 157 1.74 6.85 23.54
CA ASP A 157 1.98 6.66 24.97
C ASP A 157 3.46 6.30 25.24
N ILE A 158 4.10 5.52 24.37
CA ILE A 158 5.54 5.25 24.47
C ILE A 158 6.35 6.52 24.20
N TRP A 159 5.93 7.35 23.24
CA TRP A 159 6.60 8.61 22.96
C TRP A 159 6.48 9.62 24.11
N GLU A 160 5.32 9.72 24.76
CA GLU A 160 5.12 10.50 25.98
C GLU A 160 6.08 10.03 27.10
N ASN A 161 6.23 8.72 27.29
CA ASN A 161 7.19 8.19 28.26
C ASN A 161 8.65 8.53 27.89
N CYS A 162 8.99 8.52 26.59
CA CYS A 162 10.30 8.93 26.09
C CYS A 162 10.63 10.40 26.43
N LYS A 163 9.61 11.26 26.56
CA LYS A 163 9.78 12.64 27.05
C LYS A 163 10.36 12.68 28.45
N GLN A 164 9.81 11.87 29.35
CA GLN A 164 10.22 11.83 30.75
C GLN A 164 11.63 11.25 30.94
N THR A 165 11.99 10.26 30.12
CA THR A 165 13.29 9.57 30.18
C THR A 165 14.36 10.18 29.29
N LYS A 166 14.04 11.26 28.54
CA LYS A 166 14.90 11.89 27.53
C LYS A 166 15.42 10.90 26.47
N MET A 167 14.65 9.85 26.19
CA MET A 167 14.94 8.90 25.11
C MET A 167 14.25 9.33 23.81
N ASN A 168 14.75 8.88 22.67
CA ASN A 168 14.04 8.99 21.40
C ASN A 168 13.16 7.77 21.14
N LEU A 169 12.11 7.93 20.34
CA LEU A 169 11.34 6.82 19.78
C LEU A 169 11.63 6.69 18.28
N VAL A 170 12.23 5.57 17.88
CA VAL A 170 12.52 5.25 16.48
C VAL A 170 11.45 4.26 15.98
N LEU A 171 10.72 4.65 14.93
CA LEU A 171 9.74 3.78 14.26
C LEU A 171 10.23 3.41 12.86
N TYR A 172 10.42 2.10 12.65
CA TYR A 172 10.70 1.53 11.35
C TYR A 172 9.41 1.32 10.56
N CYS A 173 9.21 2.13 9.52
CA CYS A 173 8.00 2.16 8.69
C CYS A 173 8.36 2.52 7.23
N TYR A 174 7.57 2.02 6.26
CA TYR A 174 7.85 2.27 4.84
C TYR A 174 7.75 3.76 4.49
N SER A 175 8.56 4.18 3.52
CA SER A 175 8.65 5.59 3.11
C SER A 175 7.39 6.11 2.41
N LEU A 176 6.58 5.21 1.86
CA LEU A 176 5.28 5.46 1.24
C LEU A 176 4.26 4.56 1.94
N GLY A 177 3.15 5.13 2.41
CA GLY A 177 2.09 4.45 3.17
C GLY A 177 2.23 4.67 4.67
N LYS A 178 2.67 3.65 5.42
CA LYS A 178 2.75 3.65 6.89
C LYS A 178 3.29 4.92 7.54
N SER A 179 4.36 5.51 7.01
CA SER A 179 4.94 6.74 7.59
C SER A 179 3.96 7.91 7.51
N GLN A 180 3.30 8.11 6.37
CA GLN A 180 2.24 9.11 6.21
C GLN A 180 1.03 8.79 7.09
N ARG A 181 0.65 7.51 7.19
CA ARG A 181 -0.46 7.06 8.04
C ARG A 181 -0.21 7.35 9.52
N ILE A 182 0.99 7.07 10.04
CA ILE A 182 1.39 7.41 11.41
C ILE A 182 1.32 8.92 11.64
N LEU A 183 1.93 9.72 10.74
CA LEU A 183 1.92 11.19 10.85
C LEU A 183 0.50 11.76 10.83
N HIS A 184 -0.41 11.16 10.06
CA HIS A 184 -1.81 11.56 10.05
C HIS A 184 -2.55 11.12 11.31
N GLY A 185 -2.29 9.90 11.81
CA GLY A 185 -2.81 9.40 13.09
C GLY A 185 -2.44 10.29 14.28
N MET A 186 -1.28 10.95 14.24
CA MET A 186 -0.89 11.93 15.26
C MET A 186 -1.87 13.10 15.37
N LYS A 187 -2.37 13.63 14.25
CA LYS A 187 -3.34 14.73 14.24
C LYS A 187 -4.65 14.30 14.92
N LYS A 188 -5.11 13.07 14.65
CA LYS A 188 -6.31 12.50 15.29
C LYS A 188 -6.09 12.29 16.79
N TYR A 189 -4.94 11.78 17.20
CA TYR A 189 -4.67 11.44 18.60
C TYR A 189 -4.44 12.67 19.49
N PHE A 190 -3.57 13.59 19.08
CA PHE A 190 -3.20 14.75 19.90
C PHE A 190 -4.14 15.95 19.71
N GLY A 191 -4.87 16.01 18.59
CA GLY A 191 -5.69 17.17 18.24
C GLY A 191 -4.86 18.46 18.20
N THR A 192 -5.20 19.42 19.04
CA THR A 192 -4.48 20.70 19.19
C THR A 192 -3.42 20.68 20.29
N SER A 193 -3.22 19.56 20.96
CA SER A 193 -2.23 19.43 22.04
C SER A 193 -0.81 19.51 21.51
N ALA A 194 0.10 20.06 22.31
CA ALA A 194 1.52 20.07 21.99
C ALA A 194 2.07 18.64 21.95
N PHE A 195 2.96 18.36 21.00
CA PHE A 195 3.61 17.06 20.91
C PHE A 195 4.66 16.86 22.03
N PRO A 196 4.94 15.61 22.42
CA PRO A 196 5.97 15.27 23.40
C PRO A 196 7.36 15.82 23.07
N GLY A 197 7.69 15.88 21.78
CA GLY A 197 8.94 16.45 21.28
C GLY A 197 8.95 16.63 19.76
N ASN A 198 10.14 16.78 19.19
CA ASN A 198 10.31 17.03 17.76
C ASN A 198 10.03 15.78 16.91
N ILE A 199 9.49 15.98 15.71
CA ILE A 199 9.32 14.92 14.72
C ILE A 199 10.44 15.00 13.69
N LYS A 200 11.12 13.88 13.46
CA LYS A 200 12.15 13.72 12.42
C LYS A 200 11.79 12.59 11.48
N VAL A 201 12.00 12.80 10.18
CA VAL A 201 11.74 11.78 9.17
C VAL A 201 12.95 11.58 8.27
N HIS A 202 13.20 10.35 7.86
CA HIS A 202 14.24 10.06 6.87
C HIS A 202 14.03 10.87 5.56
N PRO A 203 15.10 11.26 4.82
CA PRO A 203 14.97 12.00 3.56
C PRO A 203 14.01 11.36 2.55
N SER A 204 13.97 10.03 2.44
CA SER A 204 13.01 9.34 1.55
C SER A 204 11.55 9.49 1.98
N ILE A 205 11.27 9.64 3.28
CA ILE A 205 9.92 9.95 3.78
C ILE A 205 9.60 11.43 3.52
N SER A 206 10.55 12.34 3.78
CA SER A 206 10.37 13.77 3.53
C SER A 206 10.03 14.05 2.06
N ALA A 207 10.72 13.41 1.11
CA ALA A 207 10.44 13.56 -0.32
C ALA A 207 9.01 13.13 -0.68
N ILE A 208 8.52 12.02 -0.12
CA ILE A 208 7.14 11.56 -0.32
C ILE A 208 6.14 12.50 0.37
N ASN A 209 6.42 12.95 1.59
CA ASN A 209 5.56 13.89 2.31
C ASN A 209 5.35 15.19 1.52
N ASN A 210 6.37 15.70 0.84
CA ASN A 210 6.26 16.87 -0.01
C ASN A 210 5.31 16.64 -1.21
N ILE A 211 5.29 15.43 -1.77
CA ILE A 211 4.33 15.06 -2.81
C ILE A 211 2.91 15.05 -2.22
N TYR A 212 2.70 14.46 -1.05
CA TYR A 212 1.40 14.47 -0.37
C TYR A 212 0.89 15.90 -0.09
N LYS A 213 1.76 16.81 0.37
CA LYS A 213 1.42 18.23 0.54
C LYS A 213 0.93 18.90 -0.75
N HIS A 214 1.54 18.57 -1.89
CA HIS A 214 1.06 19.05 -3.20
C HIS A 214 -0.37 18.58 -3.54
N HIS A 215 -0.85 17.50 -2.92
CA HIS A 215 -2.22 17.00 -3.06
C HIS A 215 -3.14 17.46 -1.91
N GLY A 216 -2.71 18.45 -1.11
CA GLY A 216 -3.49 19.01 0.00
C GLY A 216 -3.51 18.14 1.26
N ILE A 217 -2.62 17.13 1.35
CA ILE A 217 -2.53 16.26 2.52
C ILE A 217 -1.37 16.74 3.39
N ASP A 218 -1.71 17.45 4.45
CA ASP A 218 -0.74 17.99 5.40
C ASP A 218 -0.42 17.02 6.54
N PHE A 219 0.81 17.11 7.02
CA PHE A 219 1.31 16.38 8.19
C PHE A 219 1.69 17.36 9.31
N PRO A 220 1.80 16.89 10.57
CA PRO A 220 2.44 17.63 11.63
C PRO A 220 3.81 18.18 11.22
N ASP A 221 4.22 19.30 11.82
CA ASP A 221 5.53 19.89 11.58
C ASP A 221 6.63 18.88 11.90
N HIS A 222 7.50 18.65 10.92
CA HIS A 222 8.60 17.70 11.02
C HIS A 222 9.81 18.19 10.25
N SER A 223 10.99 17.77 10.71
CA SER A 223 12.27 18.08 10.07
C SER A 223 12.88 16.83 9.43
N THR A 224 13.67 17.02 8.39
CA THR A 224 14.42 15.92 7.79
C THR A 224 15.55 15.48 8.72
N PHE A 225 15.65 14.17 8.93
CA PHE A 225 16.73 13.55 9.69
C PHE A 225 18.07 13.75 8.97
N SER A 226 19.10 14.16 9.71
CA SER A 226 20.46 14.36 9.21
C SER A 226 21.39 13.29 9.75
N LEU A 227 22.22 12.70 8.88
CA LEU A 227 23.25 11.73 9.27
C LEU A 227 24.40 12.32 10.07
N HIS A 228 24.53 13.65 10.05
CA HIS A 228 25.69 14.36 10.59
C HIS A 228 25.42 14.98 11.97
N LYS A 229 24.18 14.95 12.46
CA LYS A 229 23.80 15.58 13.72
C LYS A 229 23.12 14.57 14.64
N GLU A 230 23.52 14.57 15.91
CA GLU A 230 22.80 13.82 16.94
C GLU A 230 21.40 14.38 17.14
N VAL A 231 20.46 13.49 17.45
CA VAL A 231 19.08 13.87 17.72
C VAL A 231 18.90 14.05 19.22
N GLU A 232 18.57 15.27 19.62
CA GLU A 232 18.15 15.59 20.98
C GLU A 232 17.04 14.64 21.43
N GLY A 233 17.06 14.27 22.72
CA GLY A 233 16.10 13.35 23.31
C GLY A 233 14.65 13.77 23.14
N SER A 234 13.73 12.82 23.36
CA SER A 234 12.28 13.00 23.26
C SER A 234 11.74 13.17 21.83
N ALA A 235 12.55 12.92 20.80
CA ALA A 235 12.10 12.99 19.41
C ALA A 235 11.38 11.70 18.96
N LEU A 236 10.39 11.86 18.09
CA LEU A 236 9.83 10.77 17.28
C LEU A 236 10.55 10.75 15.93
N ILE A 237 11.14 9.61 15.58
CA ILE A 237 12.00 9.47 14.40
C ILE A 237 11.45 8.35 13.51
N LEU A 238 10.98 8.71 12.31
CA LEU A 238 10.47 7.76 11.33
C LEU A 238 11.60 7.38 10.35
N LEU A 239 11.93 6.10 10.29
CA LEU A 239 13.00 5.56 9.45
C LEU A 239 12.49 4.39 8.59
N PRO A 240 12.96 4.22 7.34
CA PRO A 240 12.70 3.01 6.56
C PRO A 240 13.28 1.75 7.23
N PRO A 241 12.67 0.57 7.08
CA PRO A 241 13.22 -0.67 7.63
C PRO A 241 14.65 -0.99 7.15
N SER A 242 15.03 -0.55 5.95
CA SER A 242 16.36 -0.79 5.36
C SER A 242 17.52 -0.15 6.11
N VAL A 243 17.27 0.86 6.96
CA VAL A 243 18.33 1.52 7.75
C VAL A 243 18.49 0.93 9.14
N LYS A 244 17.63 -0.02 9.52
CA LYS A 244 17.72 -0.69 10.82
C LYS A 244 19.06 -1.40 10.99
N GLY A 245 19.67 -1.27 12.16
CA GLY A 245 20.97 -1.86 12.48
C GLY A 245 22.18 -1.17 11.81
N THR A 246 21.97 -0.12 11.03
CA THR A 246 23.06 0.67 10.46
C THR A 246 23.55 1.74 11.46
N LYS A 247 24.74 2.29 11.23
CA LYS A 247 25.32 3.39 12.04
C LYS A 247 24.46 4.65 12.07
N MET A 248 23.49 4.78 11.16
CA MET A 248 22.51 5.87 11.17
C MET A 248 21.73 5.90 12.48
N VAL A 249 21.36 4.73 13.00
CA VAL A 249 20.53 4.57 14.21
C VAL A 249 21.29 5.02 15.46
N ASP A 250 22.62 4.98 15.46
CA ASP A 250 23.43 5.44 16.59
C ASP A 250 23.22 6.92 16.90
N LYS A 251 22.89 7.74 15.89
CA LYS A 251 22.57 9.17 16.05
C LYS A 251 21.25 9.44 16.76
N CYS A 252 20.42 8.40 16.89
CA CYS A 252 19.14 8.46 17.59
C CYS A 252 19.27 8.05 19.06
N LYS A 253 20.40 7.50 19.50
CA LYS A 253 20.55 6.97 20.86
C LYS A 253 20.67 8.10 21.91
N PRO A 254 20.17 7.88 23.15
CA PRO A 254 19.45 6.70 23.61
C PRO A 254 18.02 6.63 23.02
N CYS A 255 17.60 5.46 22.56
CA CYS A 255 16.29 5.29 21.92
C CYS A 255 15.58 3.97 22.26
N ILE A 256 14.26 4.02 22.17
CA ILE A 256 13.41 2.84 22.01
C ILE A 256 13.21 2.63 20.50
N GLU A 257 13.49 1.42 20.03
CA GLU A 257 13.28 1.05 18.63
C GLU A 257 11.99 0.22 18.50
N ALA A 258 11.21 0.49 17.44
CA ALA A 258 10.02 -0.27 17.15
C ALA A 258 9.80 -0.48 15.64
N VAL A 259 9.23 -1.63 15.27
CA VAL A 259 8.85 -1.98 13.91
C VAL A 259 7.34 -1.86 13.76
N VAL A 260 6.89 -1.17 12.72
CA VAL A 260 5.47 -0.97 12.41
C VAL A 260 5.12 -1.76 11.16
N SER A 261 4.40 -2.87 11.33
CA SER A 261 4.05 -3.77 10.22
C SER A 261 2.93 -4.73 10.60
N GLY A 262 2.00 -5.01 9.67
CA GLY A 262 0.96 -6.04 9.85
C GLY A 262 1.56 -7.42 10.19
N TRP A 263 2.78 -7.70 9.71
CA TRP A 263 3.53 -8.91 10.01
C TRP A 263 3.88 -9.07 11.50
N MET A 264 3.81 -8.00 12.30
CA MET A 264 3.99 -8.06 13.76
C MET A 264 2.84 -8.77 14.47
N ALA A 265 1.74 -9.12 13.79
CA ALA A 265 0.71 -10.00 14.33
C ALA A 265 1.25 -11.42 14.62
N VAL A 266 2.27 -11.86 13.87
CA VAL A 266 2.83 -13.22 13.97
C VAL A 266 3.93 -13.27 15.02
N ARG A 267 3.80 -14.19 16.01
CA ARG A 267 4.77 -14.37 17.11
C ARG A 267 6.20 -14.61 16.61
N GLY A 268 6.37 -15.40 15.55
CA GLY A 268 7.67 -15.68 14.96
C GLY A 268 8.37 -14.43 14.41
N ASN A 269 7.62 -13.53 13.78
CA ASN A 269 8.17 -12.27 13.26
C ASN A 269 8.55 -11.33 14.40
N ARG A 270 7.72 -11.19 15.43
CA ARG A 270 8.06 -10.42 16.64
C ARG A 270 9.37 -10.90 17.29
N ARG A 271 9.60 -12.22 17.31
CA ARG A 271 10.86 -12.80 17.83
C ARG A 271 12.07 -12.43 16.96
N ARG A 272 11.93 -12.38 15.64
CA ARG A 272 13.02 -11.98 14.73
C ARG A 272 13.42 -10.52 14.91
N GLU A 273 12.47 -9.67 15.29
CA GLU A 273 12.72 -8.27 15.64
C GLU A 273 13.23 -8.11 17.10
N THR A 274 14.15 -8.99 17.54
CA THR A 274 14.68 -8.98 18.92
C THR A 274 15.21 -7.59 19.28
N GLY A 275 14.85 -7.10 20.47
CA GLY A 275 15.25 -5.77 20.94
C GLY A 275 14.40 -4.60 20.42
N CYS A 276 13.42 -4.87 19.53
CA CYS A 276 12.47 -3.87 19.08
C CYS A 276 11.05 -4.19 19.56
N LYS A 277 10.26 -3.15 19.86
CA LYS A 277 8.80 -3.30 19.99
C LYS A 277 8.19 -3.54 18.61
N GLY A 278 7.04 -4.23 18.56
CA GLY A 278 6.33 -4.49 17.30
C GLY A 278 4.91 -3.96 17.38
N PHE A 279 4.51 -3.13 16.42
CA PHE A 279 3.15 -2.60 16.28
C PHE A 279 2.48 -3.17 15.04
N VAL A 280 1.24 -3.63 15.20
CA VAL A 280 0.45 -4.23 14.12
C VAL A 280 -0.31 -3.13 13.39
N LEU A 281 0.32 -2.54 12.37
CA LEU A 281 -0.30 -1.58 11.47
C LEU A 281 0.09 -1.95 10.03
N SER A 282 -0.91 -2.06 9.16
CA SER A 282 -0.75 -2.43 7.75
C SER A 282 -1.49 -1.43 6.88
N ASP A 283 -1.05 -1.23 5.64
CA ASP A 283 -1.82 -0.44 4.66
C ASP A 283 -2.66 -1.36 3.75
N HIS A 284 -2.60 -2.69 3.98
CA HIS A 284 -3.37 -3.70 3.24
C HIS A 284 -4.57 -4.17 4.06
N ALA A 285 -5.59 -4.67 3.35
CA ALA A 285 -6.76 -5.31 3.90
C ALA A 285 -6.41 -6.51 4.79
N ASP A 286 -7.06 -6.62 5.96
CA ASP A 286 -7.02 -7.83 6.78
C ASP A 286 -7.96 -8.93 6.25
N TRP A 287 -8.02 -10.05 6.95
CA TRP A 287 -8.97 -11.14 6.66
C TRP A 287 -10.42 -10.66 6.56
N THR A 288 -10.84 -9.73 7.42
CA THR A 288 -12.22 -9.24 7.51
C THR A 288 -12.55 -8.37 6.30
N GLU A 289 -11.66 -7.44 5.95
CA GLU A 289 -11.76 -6.54 4.81
C GLU A 289 -11.67 -7.28 3.48
N LEU A 290 -10.80 -8.30 3.37
CA LEU A 290 -10.71 -9.16 2.19
C LEU A 290 -12.05 -9.87 1.92
N ASN A 291 -12.64 -10.49 2.94
CA ASN A 291 -13.95 -11.15 2.81
C ASN A 291 -15.07 -10.13 2.50
N ARG A 292 -15.04 -8.98 3.17
CA ARG A 292 -16.03 -7.94 2.95
C ARG A 292 -15.99 -7.39 1.53
N LEU A 293 -14.81 -7.27 0.91
CA LEU A 293 -14.71 -6.85 -0.48
C LEU A 293 -15.37 -7.86 -1.44
N VAL A 294 -15.18 -9.16 -1.21
CA VAL A 294 -15.83 -10.19 -2.03
C VAL A 294 -17.36 -10.01 -2.01
N GLU A 295 -17.94 -9.77 -0.84
CA GLU A 295 -19.38 -9.48 -0.72
C GLU A 295 -19.80 -8.19 -1.44
N LEU A 296 -19.07 -7.09 -1.23
CA LEU A 296 -19.41 -5.77 -1.78
C LEU A 296 -19.35 -5.72 -3.31
N THR A 297 -18.47 -6.53 -3.90
CA THR A 297 -18.30 -6.59 -5.37
C THR A 297 -19.34 -7.46 -6.07
N GLU A 298 -20.06 -8.30 -5.32
CA GLU A 298 -21.00 -9.30 -5.86
C GLU A 298 -20.38 -10.19 -6.95
N ALA A 299 -19.05 -10.36 -6.91
CA ALA A 299 -18.31 -11.09 -7.92
C ALA A 299 -18.72 -12.56 -7.93
N LYS A 300 -18.98 -13.10 -9.13
CA LYS A 300 -19.28 -14.53 -9.30
C LYS A 300 -18.01 -15.38 -9.28
N ASN A 301 -16.88 -14.77 -9.61
CA ASN A 301 -15.58 -15.42 -9.64
C ASN A 301 -14.50 -14.52 -9.04
N VAL A 302 -13.70 -15.07 -8.14
CA VAL A 302 -12.57 -14.39 -7.50
C VAL A 302 -11.26 -15.07 -7.88
N VAL A 303 -10.28 -14.25 -8.27
CA VAL A 303 -8.90 -14.61 -8.52
C VAL A 303 -8.06 -13.94 -7.46
N THR A 304 -7.22 -14.71 -6.78
CA THR A 304 -6.35 -14.18 -5.71
C THR A 304 -4.91 -14.06 -6.21
N VAL A 305 -4.29 -12.91 -5.97
CA VAL A 305 -2.89 -12.63 -6.27
C VAL A 305 -2.16 -12.14 -5.01
N HIS A 306 -0.84 -11.96 -5.09
CA HIS A 306 -0.02 -11.32 -4.02
C HIS A 306 -0.26 -11.86 -2.60
N GLY A 307 -0.02 -13.15 -2.34
CA GLY A 307 -0.20 -13.69 -0.98
C GLY A 307 -0.32 -15.21 -0.88
N LYS A 308 -0.75 -15.69 0.31
CA LYS A 308 -1.02 -17.12 0.57
C LYS A 308 -2.44 -17.47 0.14
N SER A 309 -2.63 -17.57 -1.18
CA SER A 309 -3.92 -17.72 -1.85
C SER A 309 -4.76 -18.92 -1.40
N ASN A 310 -4.16 -20.09 -1.16
CA ASN A 310 -4.91 -21.35 -1.02
C ASN A 310 -5.92 -21.37 0.15
N VAL A 311 -5.57 -20.80 1.31
CA VAL A 311 -6.46 -20.81 2.49
C VAL A 311 -7.63 -19.86 2.27
N PHE A 312 -7.34 -18.65 1.80
CA PHE A 312 -8.37 -17.64 1.52
C PHE A 312 -9.29 -18.08 0.38
N ARG A 313 -8.72 -18.62 -0.71
CA ARG A 313 -9.46 -19.19 -1.84
C ARG A 313 -10.45 -20.26 -1.39
N LYS A 314 -10.00 -21.23 -0.59
CA LYS A 314 -10.87 -22.29 -0.06
C LYS A 314 -12.01 -21.72 0.77
N TYR A 315 -11.76 -20.71 1.60
CA TYR A 315 -12.80 -20.07 2.40
C TYR A 315 -13.85 -19.35 1.56
N ILE A 316 -13.43 -18.67 0.48
CA ILE A 316 -14.34 -18.03 -0.48
C ILE A 316 -15.23 -19.09 -1.16
N GLU A 317 -14.66 -20.21 -1.58
CA GLU A 317 -15.40 -21.33 -2.19
C GLU A 317 -16.45 -21.91 -1.24
N GLU A 318 -16.08 -22.12 0.02
CA GLU A 318 -17.01 -22.59 1.08
C GLU A 318 -18.15 -21.59 1.34
N SER A 319 -17.93 -20.31 1.02
CA SER A 319 -18.94 -19.24 1.09
C SER A 319 -19.82 -19.15 -0.16
N GLY A 320 -19.65 -20.06 -1.13
CA GLY A 320 -20.49 -20.17 -2.33
C GLY A 320 -20.05 -19.30 -3.51
N VAL A 321 -18.86 -18.68 -3.45
CA VAL A 321 -18.32 -17.83 -4.53
C VAL A 321 -17.30 -18.63 -5.35
N GLY A 322 -17.40 -18.57 -6.68
CA GLY A 322 -16.48 -19.26 -7.57
C GLY A 322 -15.05 -18.72 -7.44
N THR A 323 -14.05 -19.56 -7.61
CA THR A 323 -12.66 -19.11 -7.68
C THR A 323 -11.90 -19.76 -8.83
N SER A 324 -10.92 -19.05 -9.37
CA SER A 324 -10.07 -19.53 -10.46
C SER A 324 -8.66 -18.95 -10.38
N ASP A 325 -7.76 -19.55 -11.15
CA ASP A 325 -6.44 -18.99 -11.42
C ASP A 325 -6.44 -18.29 -12.78
N LEU A 326 -5.55 -17.31 -12.95
CA LEU A 326 -5.30 -16.74 -14.28
C LEU A 326 -4.59 -17.76 -15.16
N THR A 327 -5.03 -17.91 -16.40
CA THR A 327 -4.38 -18.81 -17.36
C THR A 327 -3.00 -18.27 -17.74
N PHE A 328 -1.98 -19.11 -17.66
CA PHE A 328 -0.66 -18.78 -18.18
C PHE A 328 -0.64 -18.92 -19.71
N ALA A 329 -0.26 -17.86 -20.41
CA ALA A 329 0.00 -17.97 -21.84
C ALA A 329 1.29 -18.78 -22.03
N ASN A 330 1.16 -19.98 -22.59
CA ASN A 330 2.31 -20.70 -23.11
C ASN A 330 2.99 -19.80 -24.14
N SER A 331 4.29 -19.58 -23.95
CA SER A 331 5.14 -18.88 -24.90
C SER A 331 5.02 -19.55 -26.26
N ASN A 332 4.38 -18.87 -27.21
CA ASN A 332 4.54 -19.16 -28.63
C ASN A 332 5.82 -18.49 -29.12
#